data_AF-A0A4Q4V6R6-F1
#
_entry.id   AF-A0A4Q4V6R6-F1
#
_cell.length_a   1.000
_cell.length_b   1.000
_cell.length_c   1.000
_cell.angle_alpha   90.00
_cell.angle_beta   90.00
_cell.angle_gamma   90.00
#
_symmetry.space_group_name_H-M   'P 1'
#
loop_
_entity.id
_entity.type
_entity.pdbx_description
1 polymer ?
#
loop_
_entity_poly.entity_id
_entity_poly.type
_entity_poly.pdbx_seq_one_letter_code
_entity_poly.pdbx_strand_id
1 'polypeptide(L)'
;MDSPWLKRQGSQETLVSLLELDPTPMESEDDLSRQVGGGSTIKSQNSTSSSLGLSGSGHGAIYYLTRIQRYSSYTFTFFAGLHITNTSLIPLIYRSVPYSEPLLVMARELYQTPLTEPLLVGLPVLAHVSSGIALRLVRRHQNRKRYGEHKGSALPLPSISTSSGSNGGRRIPSPWPSFNNISISGYLFATVFAAHVAMNRVLPLLAEGDSSNVGLQYVAHGFARHARAHAPGLLRVQGWAAYAALLSLGVGHMVWGWAKWLGVAPPAGWKKTTFDRRMRAKRRRAWWTIQGVVVAVAGLWAAGGLGIVARAGAAEGWLGEVYDGIYSRAWQAMLPSTMTHGSPSLDGSAIDFLSLLYSRKTRALLCHGDNGSTGNPPPRATSPYWGGGINY
;
A
#
# COMPACT_ATOMS: atom_id res chain seq x y z
N MET A 1 -29.64 71.25 32.69
CA MET A 1 -30.21 70.72 31.43
C MET A 1 -29.09 69.88 30.86
N ASP A 2 -28.96 68.65 31.34
CA ASP A 2 -27.71 67.89 31.26
C ASP A 2 -27.98 66.57 30.54
N SER A 3 -27.42 66.41 29.35
CA SER A 3 -27.43 65.16 28.59
C SER A 3 -25.99 64.73 28.29
N PRO A 4 -25.45 63.71 28.97
CA PRO A 4 -24.30 62.94 28.49
C PRO A 4 -24.80 61.68 27.76
N TRP A 5 -23.87 60.91 27.17
CA TRP A 5 -24.02 59.52 26.69
C TRP A 5 -24.49 59.28 25.22
N LEU A 6 -23.60 59.54 24.24
CA LEU A 6 -23.55 58.71 23.03
C LEU A 6 -22.51 57.61 23.25
N LYS A 7 -22.97 56.50 23.84
CA LYS A 7 -22.17 55.30 24.09
C LYS A 7 -22.04 54.51 22.78
N ARG A 8 -20.79 54.33 22.35
CA ARG A 8 -20.32 53.51 21.24
C ARG A 8 -20.66 52.02 21.48
N GLN A 9 -21.87 51.59 21.12
CA GLN A 9 -22.32 50.18 21.25
C GLN A 9 -22.37 49.42 19.91
N GLY A 10 -22.25 50.09 18.78
CA GLY A 10 -22.45 49.47 17.46
C GLY A 10 -21.41 48.45 17.00
N SER A 11 -20.19 48.43 17.56
CA SER A 11 -19.11 47.57 17.03
C SER A 11 -18.97 46.20 17.71
N GLN A 12 -19.62 45.98 18.87
CA GLN A 12 -19.53 44.69 19.56
C GLN A 12 -20.60 43.71 19.08
N GLU A 13 -21.79 44.20 18.72
CA GLU A 13 -22.87 43.33 18.21
C GLU A 13 -22.58 42.80 16.80
N THR A 14 -21.85 43.56 15.96
CA THR A 14 -21.43 43.08 14.64
C THR A 14 -20.37 41.98 14.72
N LEU A 15 -19.49 42.01 15.74
CA LEU A 15 -18.49 40.95 15.96
C LEU A 15 -19.10 39.67 16.51
N VAL A 16 -20.18 39.78 17.31
CA VAL A 16 -20.93 38.62 17.79
C VAL A 16 -21.77 38.01 16.65
N SER A 17 -22.37 38.84 15.80
CA SER A 17 -23.17 38.39 14.65
C SER A 17 -22.33 37.70 13.54
N LEU A 18 -21.05 38.05 13.39
CA LEU A 18 -20.12 37.34 12.48
C LEU A 18 -19.61 35.99 13.04
N LEU A 19 -19.76 35.75 14.34
CA LEU A 19 -19.34 34.49 14.99
C LEU A 19 -20.42 33.40 14.94
N GLU A 20 -21.65 33.75 14.56
CA GLU A 20 -22.84 32.88 14.58
C GLU A 20 -23.29 32.44 13.18
N LEU A 21 -22.47 32.69 12.15
CA LEU A 21 -22.65 32.06 10.85
C LEU A 21 -22.24 30.59 10.94
N ASP A 22 -23.23 29.71 11.08
CA ASP A 22 -23.06 28.29 10.82
C ASP A 22 -22.43 28.12 9.43
N PRO A 23 -21.26 27.45 9.31
CA PRO A 23 -20.67 27.21 8.01
C PRO A 23 -21.64 26.31 7.24
N THR A 24 -22.32 26.89 6.25
CA THR A 24 -23.07 26.09 5.28
C THR A 24 -22.10 25.11 4.64
N PRO A 25 -22.47 23.83 4.53
CA PRO A 25 -21.62 22.85 3.86
C PRO A 25 -21.32 23.38 2.46
N MET A 26 -20.05 23.46 2.07
CA MET A 26 -19.74 23.73 0.67
C MET A 26 -20.39 22.62 -0.15
N GLU A 27 -21.31 23.01 -1.02
CA GLU A 27 -21.90 22.12 -2.00
C GLU A 27 -20.74 21.46 -2.77
N SER A 28 -20.75 20.14 -2.81
CA SER A 28 -19.82 19.37 -3.61
C SER A 28 -19.95 19.76 -5.07
N GLU A 29 -18.83 19.84 -5.79
CA GLU A 29 -18.74 20.30 -7.19
C GLU A 29 -19.62 19.53 -8.21
N ASP A 30 -20.33 18.49 -7.78
CA ASP A 30 -21.34 17.80 -8.57
C ASP A 30 -22.58 18.67 -8.88
N ASP A 31 -22.88 19.70 -8.06
CA ASP A 31 -24.04 20.58 -8.29
C ASP A 31 -23.71 21.84 -9.13
N LEU A 32 -22.45 22.27 -9.16
CA LEU A 32 -21.99 23.41 -9.99
C LEU A 32 -22.03 23.12 -11.50
N SER A 33 -22.06 21.84 -11.89
CA SER A 33 -22.13 21.43 -13.29
C SER A 33 -23.52 21.61 -13.92
N ARG A 34 -24.56 21.88 -13.09
CA ARG A 34 -25.96 21.96 -13.54
C ARG A 34 -26.52 23.37 -13.68
N GLN A 35 -25.77 24.42 -13.31
CA GLN A 35 -26.32 25.78 -13.18
C GLN A 35 -25.51 26.91 -13.85
N VAL A 36 -24.63 26.61 -14.82
CA VAL A 36 -23.94 27.67 -15.58
C VAL A 36 -24.52 27.79 -16.99
N GLY A 37 -25.67 28.47 -17.04
CA GLY A 37 -26.31 28.97 -18.25
C GLY A 37 -26.93 30.33 -17.96
N GLY A 38 -26.09 31.35 -17.75
CA GLY A 38 -26.54 32.72 -17.49
C GLY A 38 -25.37 33.62 -17.11
N GLY A 39 -24.94 34.48 -18.03
CA GLY A 39 -23.74 35.29 -17.89
C GLY A 39 -23.89 36.49 -16.94
N SER A 40 -22.78 36.90 -16.34
CA SER A 40 -22.39 38.30 -16.23
C SER A 40 -20.91 38.42 -15.86
N THR A 41 -20.27 39.38 -16.51
CA THR A 41 -18.83 39.63 -16.54
C THR A 41 -18.41 40.46 -15.33
N ILE A 42 -17.60 39.91 -14.42
CA ILE A 42 -16.82 40.71 -13.47
C ILE A 42 -15.36 40.27 -13.55
N LYS A 43 -14.56 41.09 -14.23
CA LYS A 43 -13.09 41.08 -14.15
C LYS A 43 -12.71 41.63 -12.77
N SER A 44 -12.01 40.85 -11.97
CA SER A 44 -11.12 41.37 -10.93
C SER A 44 -9.82 40.57 -10.90
N GLN A 45 -8.74 41.33 -10.84
CA GLN A 45 -7.37 40.99 -11.15
C GLN A 45 -6.69 40.27 -9.97
N ASN A 46 -5.87 39.28 -10.34
CA ASN A 46 -4.60 38.87 -9.74
C ASN A 46 -4.37 39.02 -8.22
N SER A 47 -4.27 37.87 -7.56
CA SER A 47 -3.24 37.65 -6.53
C SER A 47 -2.50 36.33 -6.82
N THR A 48 -1.21 36.46 -7.03
CA THR A 48 -0.26 35.51 -7.60
C THR A 48 0.25 34.47 -6.61
N SER A 49 0.73 33.34 -7.17
CA SER A 49 1.64 32.31 -6.62
C SER A 49 1.13 30.86 -6.61
N SER A 50 0.82 30.33 -7.80
CA SER A 50 0.91 28.89 -8.08
C SER A 50 2.07 28.66 -9.06
N SER A 51 3.28 28.47 -8.51
CA SER A 51 4.50 28.20 -9.27
C SER A 51 4.54 26.76 -9.82
N LEU A 52 3.55 26.41 -10.65
CA LEU A 52 3.51 25.27 -11.59
C LEU A 52 2.16 25.38 -12.32
N GLY A 53 2.19 25.97 -13.51
CA GLY A 53 1.02 26.36 -14.30
C GLY A 53 0.16 25.19 -14.79
N LEU A 54 -0.86 24.83 -13.99
CA LEU A 54 -2.00 24.01 -14.42
C LEU A 54 -3.36 24.73 -14.17
N SER A 55 -3.35 26.01 -13.79
CA SER A 55 -4.56 26.72 -13.30
C SER A 55 -5.48 27.31 -14.37
N GLY A 56 -5.58 26.68 -15.55
CA GLY A 56 -6.58 27.04 -16.57
C GLY A 56 -7.79 26.09 -16.58
N SER A 57 -7.65 24.93 -15.96
CA SER A 57 -8.68 23.90 -15.81
C SER A 57 -8.83 23.72 -14.30
N GLY A 58 -10.03 23.72 -13.71
CA GLY A 58 -10.27 23.68 -12.24
C GLY A 58 -9.67 22.48 -11.47
N HIS A 59 -8.77 21.72 -12.08
CA HIS A 59 -8.12 20.53 -11.57
C HIS A 59 -6.76 20.87 -10.92
N GLY A 60 -6.77 21.10 -9.61
CA GLY A 60 -5.55 21.28 -8.82
C GLY A 60 -4.77 19.98 -8.55
N ALA A 61 -3.59 20.09 -7.91
CA ALA A 61 -2.77 18.92 -7.55
C ALA A 61 -3.53 17.85 -6.74
N ILE A 62 -4.44 18.27 -5.85
CA ILE A 62 -5.30 17.37 -5.08
C ILE A 62 -6.18 16.50 -5.98
N TYR A 63 -6.71 17.06 -7.07
CA TYR A 63 -7.56 16.35 -8.00
C TYR A 63 -6.80 15.19 -8.68
N TYR A 64 -5.64 15.49 -9.27
CA TYR A 64 -4.82 14.49 -9.94
C TYR A 64 -4.26 13.44 -8.98
N LEU A 65 -3.73 13.86 -7.82
CA LEU A 65 -3.22 12.94 -6.80
C LEU A 65 -4.32 12.01 -6.29
N THR A 66 -5.52 12.54 -6.05
CA THR A 66 -6.65 11.72 -5.64
C THR A 66 -7.02 10.73 -6.73
N ARG A 67 -7.06 11.13 -8.00
CA ARG A 67 -7.33 10.23 -9.15
C ARG A 67 -6.26 9.16 -9.34
N ILE A 68 -4.97 9.48 -9.20
CA ILE A 68 -3.89 8.50 -9.29
C ILE A 68 -4.02 7.46 -8.17
N GLN A 69 -4.24 7.91 -6.94
CA GLN A 69 -4.47 7.01 -5.80
C GLN A 69 -5.71 6.12 -6.02
N ARG A 70 -6.74 6.69 -6.65
CA ARG A 70 -8.04 6.10 -7.00
C ARG A 70 -7.91 5.04 -8.07
N TYR A 71 -7.33 5.34 -9.22
CA TYR A 71 -7.31 4.41 -10.36
C TYR A 71 -6.23 3.34 -10.24
N SER A 72 -5.14 3.60 -9.52
CA SER A 72 -4.15 2.58 -9.19
C SER A 72 -4.75 1.39 -8.41
N SER A 73 -5.88 1.55 -7.71
CA SER A 73 -6.50 0.46 -6.97
C SER A 73 -7.18 -0.62 -7.79
N TYR A 74 -7.52 -0.33 -9.04
CA TYR A 74 -8.11 -1.33 -9.92
C TYR A 74 -7.11 -2.43 -10.29
N THR A 75 -5.87 -2.06 -10.61
CA THR A 75 -4.86 -3.02 -11.05
C THR A 75 -4.48 -3.98 -9.92
N PHE A 76 -4.26 -3.47 -8.70
CA PHE A 76 -3.94 -4.36 -7.57
C PHE A 76 -5.16 -5.13 -7.05
N THR A 77 -6.39 -4.67 -7.32
CA THR A 77 -7.59 -5.49 -7.05
C THR A 77 -7.65 -6.69 -7.99
N PHE A 78 -7.36 -6.48 -9.28
CA PHE A 78 -7.25 -7.57 -10.25
C PHE A 78 -6.13 -8.55 -9.87
N PHE A 79 -4.93 -8.03 -9.57
CA PHE A 79 -3.81 -8.85 -9.09
C PHE A 79 -4.15 -9.60 -7.80
N ALA A 80 -4.80 -8.95 -6.82
CA ALA A 80 -5.23 -9.61 -5.59
C ALA A 80 -6.21 -10.75 -5.86
N GLY A 81 -7.12 -10.61 -6.84
CA GLY A 81 -8.02 -11.67 -7.26
C GLY A 81 -7.27 -12.90 -7.83
N LEU A 82 -6.30 -12.67 -8.72
CA LEU A 82 -5.42 -13.73 -9.23
C LEU A 82 -4.60 -14.36 -8.09
N HIS A 83 -4.07 -13.54 -7.19
CA HIS A 83 -3.23 -13.98 -6.10
C HIS A 83 -4.00 -14.82 -5.08
N ILE A 84 -5.21 -14.40 -4.66
CA ILE A 84 -6.10 -15.17 -3.79
C ILE A 84 -6.48 -16.49 -4.45
N THR A 85 -6.81 -16.47 -5.74
CA THR A 85 -7.17 -17.67 -6.48
C THR A 85 -6.05 -18.71 -6.44
N ASN A 86 -4.82 -18.31 -6.76
CA ASN A 86 -3.69 -19.24 -6.88
C ASN A 86 -3.07 -19.62 -5.53
N THR A 87 -3.07 -18.72 -4.55
CA THR A 87 -2.41 -18.97 -3.25
C THR A 87 -3.34 -19.44 -2.15
N SER A 88 -4.66 -19.38 -2.38
CA SER A 88 -5.64 -19.85 -1.42
C SER A 88 -6.70 -20.75 -2.03
N LEU A 89 -7.47 -20.26 -3.01
CA LEU A 89 -8.66 -20.98 -3.48
C LEU A 89 -8.32 -22.32 -4.12
N ILE A 90 -7.35 -22.34 -5.03
CA ILE A 90 -6.87 -23.57 -5.69
C ILE A 90 -6.29 -24.56 -4.66
N PRO A 91 -5.33 -24.16 -3.79
CA PRO A 91 -4.88 -25.02 -2.70
C PRO A 91 -5.99 -25.54 -1.81
N LEU A 92 -7.01 -24.73 -1.52
CA LEU A 92 -8.15 -25.13 -0.69
C LEU A 92 -9.05 -26.17 -1.38
N ILE A 93 -9.26 -26.04 -2.70
CA ILE A 93 -10.04 -26.98 -3.51
C ILE A 93 -9.33 -28.33 -3.62
N TYR A 94 -8.06 -28.33 -4.03
CA TYR A 94 -7.29 -29.56 -4.22
C TYR A 94 -6.74 -30.15 -2.93
N ARG A 95 -6.75 -29.38 -1.83
CA ARG A 95 -6.21 -29.74 -0.51
C ARG A 95 -4.76 -30.26 -0.57
N SER A 96 -3.99 -29.79 -1.55
CA SER A 96 -2.65 -30.28 -1.83
C SER A 96 -1.82 -29.21 -2.54
N VAL A 97 -0.59 -29.03 -2.07
CA VAL A 97 0.39 -28.12 -2.68
C VAL A 97 0.93 -28.68 -4.01
N PRO A 98 1.40 -29.94 -4.10
CA PRO A 98 1.89 -30.50 -5.36
C PRO A 98 0.90 -30.43 -6.53
N TYR A 99 -0.40 -30.63 -6.27
CA TYR A 99 -1.43 -30.53 -7.32
C TYR A 99 -1.76 -29.08 -7.71
N SER A 100 -1.50 -28.11 -6.82
CA SER A 100 -1.80 -26.69 -7.04
C SER A 100 -0.66 -25.93 -7.71
N GLU A 101 0.58 -26.42 -7.56
CA GLU A 101 1.78 -25.76 -8.09
C GLU A 101 1.76 -25.53 -9.61
N PRO A 102 1.41 -26.53 -10.46
CA PRO A 102 1.37 -26.30 -11.91
C PRO A 102 0.38 -25.20 -12.31
N LEU A 103 -0.73 -25.07 -11.58
CA LEU A 103 -1.73 -24.03 -11.83
C LEU A 103 -1.22 -22.64 -11.44
N LEU A 104 -0.44 -22.56 -10.35
CA LEU A 104 0.23 -21.32 -9.96
C LEU A 104 1.27 -20.91 -11.00
N VAL A 105 2.08 -21.85 -11.51
CA VAL A 105 3.08 -21.58 -12.55
C VAL A 105 2.40 -21.10 -13.84
N MET A 106 1.32 -21.75 -14.27
CA MET A 106 0.53 -21.30 -15.42
C MET A 106 0.00 -19.87 -15.24
N ALA A 107 -0.50 -19.53 -14.05
CA ALA A 107 -0.96 -18.17 -13.79
C ALA A 107 0.17 -17.14 -13.80
N ARG A 108 1.38 -17.51 -13.37
CA ARG A 108 2.55 -16.62 -13.38
C ARG A 108 2.95 -16.20 -14.78
N GLU A 109 2.84 -17.07 -15.78
CA GLU A 109 3.07 -16.70 -17.19
C GLU A 109 2.16 -15.54 -17.66
N LEU A 110 0.95 -15.42 -17.07
CA LEU A 110 0.00 -14.39 -17.46
C LEU A 110 0.38 -12.97 -16.96
N TYR A 111 0.98 -12.85 -15.76
CA TYR A 111 1.22 -11.55 -15.13
C TYR A 111 2.69 -11.26 -14.77
N GLN A 112 3.58 -12.24 -14.88
CA GLN A 112 4.99 -12.13 -14.51
C GLN A 112 5.90 -12.05 -15.73
N THR A 113 5.48 -11.31 -16.77
CA THR A 113 6.35 -10.98 -17.90
C THR A 113 7.18 -9.73 -17.55
N PRO A 114 8.32 -9.49 -18.24
CA PRO A 114 9.16 -8.31 -18.01
C PRO A 114 8.42 -6.96 -18.12
N LEU A 115 7.30 -6.92 -18.85
CA LEU A 115 6.46 -5.75 -19.01
C LEU A 115 5.23 -5.76 -18.09
N THR A 116 4.54 -6.90 -17.96
CA THR A 116 3.27 -6.95 -17.22
C THR A 116 3.46 -6.80 -15.71
N GLU A 117 4.54 -7.34 -15.13
CA GLU A 117 4.77 -7.23 -13.68
C GLU A 117 4.98 -5.78 -13.22
N PRO A 118 5.87 -4.97 -13.84
CA PRO A 118 6.00 -3.56 -13.50
C PRO A 118 4.71 -2.77 -13.73
N LEU A 119 3.97 -3.06 -14.80
CA LEU A 119 2.75 -2.31 -15.14
C LEU A 119 1.56 -2.64 -14.24
N LEU A 120 1.40 -3.91 -13.85
CA LEU A 120 0.25 -4.36 -13.06
C LEU A 120 0.46 -4.21 -11.56
N VAL A 121 1.71 -4.35 -11.08
CA VAL A 121 2.03 -4.38 -9.65
C VAL A 121 2.95 -3.23 -9.27
N GLY A 122 4.12 -3.11 -9.90
CA GLY A 122 5.16 -2.15 -9.49
C GLY A 122 4.73 -0.68 -9.55
N LEU A 123 4.36 -0.22 -10.75
CA LEU A 123 3.93 1.16 -10.99
C LEU A 123 2.66 1.51 -10.23
N PRO A 124 1.61 0.68 -10.19
CA PRO A 124 0.41 1.02 -9.45
C PRO A 124 0.63 1.09 -7.94
N VAL A 125 1.44 0.21 -7.36
CA VAL A 125 1.81 0.28 -5.93
C VAL A 125 2.57 1.58 -5.66
N LEU A 126 3.59 1.88 -6.46
CA LEU A 126 4.38 3.11 -6.32
C LEU A 126 3.48 4.34 -6.44
N ALA A 127 2.61 4.38 -7.47
CA ALA A 127 1.67 5.45 -7.70
C ALA A 127 0.68 5.60 -6.55
N HIS A 128 0.12 4.51 -6.02
CA HIS A 128 -0.84 4.53 -4.93
C HIS A 128 -0.23 5.07 -3.62
N VAL A 129 0.95 4.57 -3.25
CA VAL A 129 1.63 4.96 -2.01
C VAL A 129 2.14 6.39 -2.12
N SER A 130 2.83 6.74 -3.22
CA SER A 130 3.38 8.09 -3.41
C SER A 130 2.29 9.15 -3.49
N SER A 131 1.21 8.92 -4.24
CA SER A 131 0.08 9.86 -4.31
C SER A 131 -0.62 10.03 -2.97
N GLY A 132 -0.77 8.96 -2.18
CA GLY A 132 -1.30 9.03 -0.83
C GLY A 132 -0.44 9.85 0.13
N ILE A 133 0.89 9.71 0.07
CA ILE A 133 1.83 10.51 0.86
C ILE A 133 1.78 11.97 0.41
N ALA A 134 1.88 12.22 -0.90
CA ALA A 134 1.84 13.54 -1.50
C ALA A 134 0.55 14.28 -1.16
N LEU A 135 -0.61 13.62 -1.21
CA LEU A 135 -1.90 14.22 -0.86
C LEU A 135 -1.94 14.72 0.58
N ARG A 136 -1.31 14.01 1.52
CA ARG A 136 -1.21 14.45 2.92
C ARG A 136 -0.26 15.63 3.07
N LEU A 137 0.87 15.62 2.37
CA LEU A 137 1.83 16.74 2.37
C LEU A 137 1.21 18.01 1.77
N VAL A 138 0.50 17.89 0.65
CA VAL A 138 -0.20 19.01 -0.01
C VAL A 138 -1.30 19.56 0.90
N ARG A 139 -2.12 18.70 1.52
CA ARG A 139 -3.15 19.14 2.47
C ARG A 139 -2.55 19.82 3.70
N ARG A 140 -1.43 19.29 4.23
CA ARG A 140 -0.68 19.93 5.32
C ARG A 140 -0.17 21.31 4.90
N HIS A 141 0.42 21.41 3.72
CA HIS A 141 0.93 22.67 3.19
C HIS A 141 -0.17 23.72 3.06
N GLN A 142 -1.33 23.33 2.50
CA GLN A 142 -2.50 24.20 2.39
C GLN A 142 -3.07 24.60 3.76
N ASN A 143 -3.16 23.66 4.71
CA ASN A 143 -3.58 23.97 6.08
C ASN A 143 -2.62 24.95 6.76
N ARG A 144 -1.30 24.79 6.54
CA ARG A 144 -0.30 25.74 7.07
C ARG A 144 -0.38 27.11 6.43
N LYS A 145 -0.71 27.21 5.13
CA LYS A 145 -0.96 28.51 4.50
C LYS A 145 -2.20 29.20 5.07
N ARG A 146 -3.31 28.45 5.23
CA ARG A 146 -4.59 29.01 5.72
C ARG A 146 -4.58 29.36 7.21
N TYR A 147 -3.92 28.56 8.04
CA TYR A 147 -3.98 28.67 9.50
C TYR A 147 -2.64 29.03 10.16
N GLY A 148 -1.53 28.97 9.43
CA GLY A 148 -0.18 29.23 9.95
C GLY A 148 0.31 30.67 9.76
N GLU A 149 -0.45 31.51 9.06
CA GLU A 149 -0.19 32.96 8.96
C GLU A 149 -0.68 33.75 10.17
N HIS A 150 -1.40 33.12 11.11
CA HIS A 150 -1.59 33.67 12.45
C HIS A 150 -0.30 33.53 13.30
N LYS A 151 0.80 34.11 12.80
CA LYS A 151 1.96 34.45 13.62
C LYS A 151 1.65 35.73 14.39
N GLY A 152 0.88 35.55 15.45
CA GLY A 152 0.62 36.54 16.48
C GLY A 152 0.15 35.80 17.73
N SER A 153 1.12 35.35 18.55
CA SER A 153 0.98 34.53 19.76
C SER A 153 0.91 33.00 19.56
N ALA A 154 2.02 32.36 19.93
CA ALA A 154 2.15 31.06 20.60
C ALA A 154 3.30 30.25 19.99
N LEU A 155 4.45 30.37 20.65
CA LEU A 155 5.57 29.44 20.55
C LEU A 155 5.08 27.99 20.68
N PRO A 156 5.64 27.02 19.94
CA PRO A 156 5.30 25.61 20.11
C PRO A 156 6.01 25.09 21.36
N LEU A 157 5.42 25.29 22.54
CA LEU A 157 5.86 24.58 23.74
C LEU A 157 5.33 23.14 23.71
N PRO A 158 6.12 22.13 24.13
CA PRO A 158 5.67 20.75 24.19
C PRO A 158 4.64 20.60 25.31
N SER A 159 3.43 20.15 24.98
CA SER A 159 2.39 19.86 25.97
C SER A 159 2.74 18.61 26.77
N ILE A 160 3.44 18.78 27.90
CA ILE A 160 3.40 17.80 28.98
C ILE A 160 2.03 17.94 29.65
N SER A 161 1.26 16.87 29.55
CA SER A 161 -0.01 16.68 30.23
C SER A 161 0.17 16.73 31.74
N THR A 162 -0.42 17.74 32.39
CA THR A 162 -0.84 17.64 33.79
C THR A 162 -2.32 18.01 33.88
N SER A 163 -3.07 17.08 34.43
CA SER A 163 -4.49 17.14 34.71
C SER A 163 -4.80 18.18 35.78
N SER A 164 -5.76 19.07 35.51
CA SER A 164 -6.83 19.45 36.46
C SER A 164 -7.78 20.49 35.87
N GLY A 165 -9.08 20.22 35.97
CA GLY A 165 -10.12 21.23 36.22
C GLY A 165 -10.48 22.24 35.12
N SER A 166 -11.70 22.09 34.61
CA SER A 166 -12.60 23.12 34.05
C SER A 166 -12.39 23.61 32.59
N ASN A 167 -13.37 23.22 31.77
CA ASN A 167 -14.05 23.91 30.67
C ASN A 167 -13.30 24.94 29.80
N GLY A 168 -13.27 24.64 28.49
CA GLY A 168 -13.21 25.66 27.43
C GLY A 168 -11.92 25.75 26.63
N GLY A 169 -10.97 24.81 26.79
CA GLY A 169 -9.72 24.81 26.04
C GLY A 169 -9.95 24.63 24.53
N ARG A 170 -9.97 25.74 23.79
CA ARG A 170 -9.85 25.77 22.31
C ARG A 170 -8.61 24.98 21.93
N ARG A 171 -8.80 23.73 21.48
CA ARG A 171 -7.72 22.92 20.92
C ARG A 171 -7.20 23.67 19.70
N ILE A 172 -5.96 24.16 19.78
CA ILE A 172 -5.27 24.73 18.63
C ILE A 172 -5.35 23.69 17.50
N PRO A 173 -5.91 24.03 16.33
CA PRO A 173 -6.03 23.09 15.23
C PRO A 173 -4.65 22.56 14.88
N SER A 174 -4.43 21.25 15.01
CA SER A 174 -3.18 20.64 14.58
C SER A 174 -3.00 20.90 13.08
N PRO A 175 -1.82 21.37 12.63
CA PRO A 175 -1.56 21.57 11.21
C PRO A 175 -1.53 20.24 10.42
N TRP A 176 -1.56 19.11 11.13
CA TRP A 176 -1.57 17.78 10.55
C TRP A 176 -2.99 17.31 10.24
N PRO A 177 -3.25 16.77 9.03
CA PRO A 177 -4.52 16.11 8.76
C PRO A 177 -4.70 14.92 9.70
N SER A 178 -5.93 14.71 10.19
CA SER A 178 -6.22 13.60 11.09
C SER A 178 -5.92 12.25 10.42
N PHE A 179 -5.29 11.34 11.16
CA PHE A 179 -5.10 9.97 10.70
C PHE A 179 -6.44 9.23 10.77
N ASN A 180 -6.93 8.78 9.62
CA ASN A 180 -8.03 7.83 9.55
C ASN A 180 -7.48 6.40 9.68
N ASN A 181 -8.27 5.47 10.21
CA ASN A 181 -7.92 4.06 10.38
C ASN A 181 -7.43 3.42 9.07
N ILE A 182 -8.00 3.81 7.93
CA ILE A 182 -7.59 3.34 6.58
C ILE A 182 -6.16 3.79 6.25
N SER A 183 -5.77 4.98 6.70
CA SER A 183 -4.41 5.49 6.50
C SER A 183 -3.41 4.73 7.37
N ILE A 184 -3.76 4.51 8.64
CA ILE A 184 -2.93 3.75 9.58
C ILE A 184 -2.73 2.32 9.06
N SER A 185 -3.81 1.64 8.68
CA SER A 185 -3.72 0.29 8.11
C SER A 185 -2.91 0.27 6.82
N GLY A 186 -3.00 1.31 5.98
CA GLY A 186 -2.20 1.41 4.76
C GLY A 186 -0.70 1.52 5.01
N TYR A 187 -0.27 2.31 6.00
CA TYR A 187 1.14 2.41 6.37
C TYR A 187 1.68 1.10 6.96
N LEU A 188 0.92 0.49 7.88
CA LEU A 188 1.30 -0.80 8.45
C LEU A 188 1.33 -1.90 7.39
N PHE A 189 0.33 -1.94 6.51
CA PHE A 189 0.28 -2.89 5.40
C PHE A 189 1.46 -2.69 4.44
N ALA A 190 1.83 -1.46 4.11
CA ALA A 190 2.97 -1.19 3.23
C ALA A 190 4.27 -1.81 3.76
N THR A 191 4.52 -1.75 5.08
CA THR A 191 5.69 -2.38 5.70
C THR A 191 5.67 -3.90 5.57
N VAL A 192 4.55 -4.55 5.91
CA VAL A 192 4.45 -6.01 5.84
C VAL A 192 4.42 -6.50 4.39
N PHE A 193 3.79 -5.75 3.49
CA PHE A 193 3.81 -6.00 2.05
C PHE A 193 5.22 -5.90 1.46
N ALA A 194 6.01 -4.89 1.87
CA ALA A 194 7.40 -4.78 1.44
C ALA A 194 8.23 -6.00 1.88
N ALA A 195 8.02 -6.48 3.11
CA ALA A 195 8.65 -7.72 3.57
C ALA A 195 8.19 -8.95 2.76
N HIS A 196 6.91 -9.02 2.40
CA HIS A 196 6.37 -10.08 1.55
C HIS A 196 7.01 -10.07 0.15
N VAL A 197 7.14 -8.90 -0.49
CA VAL A 197 7.81 -8.75 -1.79
C VAL A 197 9.31 -9.06 -1.68
N ALA A 198 9.95 -8.64 -0.58
CA ALA A 198 11.36 -8.93 -0.35
C ALA A 198 11.62 -10.44 -0.31
N MET A 199 10.82 -11.19 0.45
CA MET A 199 11.00 -12.64 0.63
C MET A 199 10.62 -13.48 -0.59
N ASN A 200 9.60 -13.06 -1.34
CA ASN A 200 9.04 -13.86 -2.44
C ASN A 200 9.48 -13.40 -3.83
N ARG A 201 10.15 -12.24 -3.94
CA ARG A 201 10.60 -11.72 -5.23
C ARG A 201 12.04 -11.26 -5.20
N VAL A 202 12.38 -10.32 -4.32
CA VAL A 202 13.73 -9.71 -4.33
C VAL A 202 14.80 -10.72 -3.94
N LEU A 203 14.57 -11.48 -2.88
CA LEU A 203 15.56 -12.42 -2.37
C LEU A 203 15.87 -13.56 -3.37
N PRO A 204 14.88 -14.26 -3.97
CA PRO A 204 15.13 -15.21 -5.04
C PRO A 204 15.88 -14.59 -6.23
N LEU A 205 15.50 -13.38 -6.66
CA LEU A 205 16.20 -12.66 -7.73
C LEU A 205 17.68 -12.42 -7.41
N LEU A 206 18.00 -12.11 -6.15
CA LEU A 206 19.38 -11.90 -5.72
C LEU A 206 20.14 -13.23 -5.54
N ALA A 207 19.44 -14.29 -5.14
CA ALA A 207 20.05 -15.59 -4.87
C ALA A 207 20.36 -16.37 -6.14
N GLU A 208 19.41 -16.42 -7.08
CA GLU A 208 19.41 -17.29 -8.26
C GLU A 208 19.46 -16.51 -9.58
N GLY A 209 19.23 -15.20 -9.56
CA GLY A 209 19.12 -14.39 -10.78
C GLY A 209 17.72 -14.37 -11.40
N ASP A 210 16.80 -15.22 -10.92
CA ASP A 210 15.40 -15.25 -11.33
C ASP A 210 14.45 -15.43 -10.13
N SER A 211 13.15 -15.65 -10.35
CA SER A 211 12.27 -16.14 -9.28
C SER A 211 11.41 -17.29 -9.78
N SER A 212 11.87 -18.04 -10.77
CA SER A 212 11.11 -19.11 -11.39
C SER A 212 10.75 -20.19 -10.36
N ASN A 213 11.68 -20.50 -9.45
CA ASN A 213 11.53 -21.50 -8.39
C ASN A 213 10.62 -21.10 -7.20
N VAL A 214 10.06 -19.89 -7.20
CA VAL A 214 9.17 -19.41 -6.12
C VAL A 214 7.75 -19.94 -6.33
N GLY A 215 7.46 -21.11 -5.76
CA GLY A 215 6.13 -21.74 -5.75
C GLY A 215 5.44 -21.74 -4.39
N LEU A 216 4.28 -22.39 -4.33
CA LEU A 216 3.61 -22.76 -3.08
C LEU A 216 4.52 -23.60 -2.16
N GLN A 217 5.35 -24.47 -2.73
CA GLN A 217 6.29 -25.35 -2.04
C GLN A 217 7.44 -24.56 -1.42
N TYR A 218 7.92 -23.50 -2.08
CA TYR A 218 8.88 -22.55 -1.50
C TYR A 218 8.30 -21.90 -0.24
N VAL A 219 7.06 -21.40 -0.33
CA VAL A 219 6.37 -20.78 0.80
C VAL A 219 6.12 -21.79 1.93
N ALA A 220 5.67 -23.00 1.60
CA ALA A 220 5.47 -24.10 2.55
C ALA A 220 6.77 -24.48 3.27
N HIS A 221 7.89 -24.54 2.53
CA HIS A 221 9.20 -24.79 3.08
C HIS A 221 9.63 -23.69 4.06
N GLY A 222 9.38 -22.41 3.73
CA GLY A 222 9.61 -21.30 4.66
C GLY A 222 8.85 -21.47 5.99
N PHE A 223 7.57 -21.86 5.94
CA PHE A 223 6.79 -22.15 7.16
C PHE A 223 7.37 -23.34 7.94
N ALA A 224 7.79 -24.40 7.27
CA ALA A 224 8.37 -25.59 7.90
C ALA A 224 9.75 -25.31 8.55
N ARG A 225 10.58 -24.46 7.93
CA ARG A 225 11.91 -24.09 8.45
C ARG A 225 11.81 -23.35 9.78
N HIS A 226 10.87 -22.42 9.91
CA HIS A 226 10.63 -21.71 11.18
C HIS A 226 10.10 -22.63 12.30
N ALA A 227 9.49 -23.77 11.95
CA ALA A 227 9.06 -24.78 12.92
C ALA A 227 10.24 -25.64 13.45
N ARG A 228 11.26 -25.89 12.60
CA ARG A 228 12.44 -26.74 12.87
C ARG A 228 13.61 -26.00 13.54
N ALA A 229 13.81 -24.72 13.26
CA ALA A 229 14.86 -23.96 13.92
C ALA A 229 14.51 -23.77 15.41
N HIS A 230 15.37 -24.25 16.32
CA HIS A 230 15.32 -24.02 17.77
C HIS A 230 15.58 -22.54 18.13
N ALA A 231 14.92 -21.60 17.47
CA ALA A 231 14.97 -20.20 17.83
C ALA A 231 14.04 -19.93 19.03
N PRO A 232 14.48 -19.15 20.03
CA PRO A 232 13.71 -18.94 21.25
C PRO A 232 12.36 -18.27 20.96
N GLY A 233 11.29 -18.87 21.48
CA GLY A 233 9.93 -18.36 21.77
C GLY A 233 9.22 -17.42 20.79
N LEU A 234 9.84 -16.30 20.43
CA LEU A 234 9.29 -15.24 19.58
C LEU A 234 9.53 -15.47 18.08
N LEU A 235 10.62 -16.15 17.70
CA LEU A 235 11.00 -16.33 16.29
C LEU A 235 10.28 -17.52 15.61
N ARG A 236 9.81 -18.51 16.39
CA ARG A 236 9.01 -19.66 15.87
C ARG A 236 7.65 -19.24 15.33
N VAL A 237 7.11 -18.13 15.84
CA VAL A 237 5.82 -17.57 15.42
C VAL A 237 5.94 -16.68 14.18
N GLN A 238 7.15 -16.40 13.69
CA GLN A 238 7.39 -15.32 12.72
C GLN A 238 6.68 -15.55 11.38
N GLY A 239 6.74 -16.75 10.80
CA GLY A 239 6.06 -17.03 9.52
C GLY A 239 4.54 -16.90 9.61
N TRP A 240 3.95 -17.54 10.62
CA TRP A 240 2.50 -17.52 10.87
C TRP A 240 2.00 -16.12 11.24
N ALA A 241 2.70 -15.43 12.14
CA ALA A 241 2.37 -14.07 12.56
C ALA A 241 2.55 -13.05 11.44
N ALA A 242 3.64 -13.15 10.65
CA ALA A 242 3.86 -12.28 9.51
C ALA A 242 2.76 -12.47 8.45
N TYR A 243 2.38 -13.72 8.16
CA TYR A 243 1.29 -14.01 7.24
C TYR A 243 -0.06 -13.52 7.77
N ALA A 244 -0.36 -13.74 9.06
CA ALA A 244 -1.58 -13.23 9.69
C ALA A 244 -1.63 -11.70 9.70
N ALA A 245 -0.49 -11.03 9.93
CA ALA A 245 -0.37 -9.57 9.86
C ALA A 245 -0.59 -9.08 8.42
N LEU A 246 0.07 -9.71 7.43
CA LEU A 246 -0.11 -9.38 6.02
C LEU A 246 -1.56 -9.51 5.60
N LEU A 247 -2.20 -10.61 6.02
CA LEU A 247 -3.57 -10.91 5.67
C LEU A 247 -4.57 -9.96 6.32
N SER A 248 -4.47 -9.76 7.63
CA SER A 248 -5.37 -8.87 8.37
C SER A 248 -5.24 -7.41 7.93
N LEU A 249 -4.01 -6.90 7.82
CA LEU A 249 -3.76 -5.54 7.37
C LEU A 249 -4.10 -5.35 5.89
N GLY A 250 -3.75 -6.32 5.04
CA GLY A 250 -4.02 -6.27 3.60
C GLY A 250 -5.50 -6.33 3.29
N VAL A 251 -6.21 -7.37 3.75
CA VAL A 251 -7.66 -7.50 3.54
C VAL A 251 -8.40 -6.33 4.19
N GLY A 252 -8.03 -5.97 5.42
CA GLY A 252 -8.60 -4.82 6.10
C GLY A 252 -8.44 -3.53 5.30
N HIS A 253 -7.25 -3.26 4.78
CA HIS A 253 -6.99 -2.07 3.97
C HIS A 253 -7.76 -2.08 2.64
N MET A 254 -7.77 -3.20 1.92
CA MET A 254 -8.46 -3.32 0.64
C MET A 254 -9.98 -3.18 0.78
N VAL A 255 -10.59 -3.90 1.71
CA VAL A 255 -12.06 -3.86 1.90
C VAL A 255 -12.50 -2.50 2.41
N TRP A 256 -11.80 -1.90 3.38
CA TRP A 256 -12.12 -0.54 3.84
C TRP A 256 -11.84 0.52 2.77
N GLY A 257 -10.80 0.33 1.94
CA GLY A 257 -10.51 1.17 0.78
C GLY A 257 -11.67 1.16 -0.22
N TRP A 258 -12.15 -0.02 -0.60
CA TRP A 258 -13.32 -0.19 -1.47
C TRP A 258 -14.62 0.31 -0.85
N ALA A 259 -14.83 0.11 0.45
CA ALA A 259 -15.99 0.68 1.14
C ALA A 259 -15.97 2.21 1.10
N LYS A 260 -14.79 2.83 1.25
CA LYS A 260 -14.64 4.28 1.12
C LYS A 260 -14.85 4.73 -0.33
N TRP A 261 -14.38 3.95 -1.29
CA TRP A 261 -14.55 4.21 -2.72
C TRP A 261 -16.01 4.29 -3.15
N LEU A 262 -16.80 3.32 -2.71
CA LEU A 262 -18.21 3.19 -3.04
C LEU A 262 -19.11 4.14 -2.23
N GLY A 263 -18.52 4.99 -1.36
CA GLY A 263 -19.27 5.91 -0.51
C GLY A 263 -20.07 5.22 0.62
N VAL A 264 -19.81 3.92 0.89
CA VAL A 264 -20.54 3.15 1.92
C VAL A 264 -19.86 3.18 3.29
N ALA A 265 -18.58 3.55 3.35
CA ALA A 265 -17.83 3.64 4.60
C ALA A 265 -18.39 4.75 5.52
N PRO A 266 -18.73 4.45 6.79
CA PRO A 266 -19.11 5.47 7.75
C PRO A 266 -17.99 6.51 7.95
N PRO A 267 -18.33 7.80 8.16
CA PRO A 267 -17.32 8.83 8.39
C PRO A 267 -16.53 8.59 9.69
N ALA A 268 -15.31 9.13 9.75
CA ALA A 268 -14.48 9.03 10.95
C ALA A 268 -15.22 9.61 12.16
N GLY A 269 -15.21 8.89 13.28
CA GLY A 269 -15.89 9.33 14.50
C GLY A 269 -17.43 9.35 14.42
N TRP A 270 -18.06 8.66 13.46
CA TRP A 270 -19.52 8.66 13.28
C TRP A 270 -20.32 8.35 14.54
N LYS A 271 -19.77 7.56 15.47
CA LYS A 271 -20.41 7.28 16.77
C LYS A 271 -20.65 8.54 17.60
N LYS A 272 -19.76 9.55 17.49
CA LYS A 272 -19.81 10.82 18.21
C LYS A 272 -20.54 11.91 17.44
N THR A 273 -20.45 11.91 16.11
CA THR A 273 -21.01 12.98 15.25
C THR A 273 -22.44 12.72 14.76
N THR A 274 -22.93 11.47 14.83
CA THR A 274 -24.29 11.14 14.38
C THR A 274 -25.24 11.15 15.56
N PHE A 275 -26.10 12.16 15.67
CA PHE A 275 -27.12 12.25 16.73
C PHE A 275 -28.42 11.53 16.36
N ASP A 276 -28.81 11.55 15.08
CA ASP A 276 -30.00 10.86 14.61
C ASP A 276 -29.90 9.33 14.78
N ARG A 277 -30.93 8.75 15.43
CA ARG A 277 -31.05 7.31 15.70
C ARG A 277 -31.12 6.50 14.41
N ARG A 278 -31.84 6.97 13.38
CA ARG A 278 -32.02 6.24 12.11
C ARG A 278 -30.71 6.20 11.33
N MET A 279 -30.06 7.35 11.17
CA MET A 279 -28.75 7.46 10.55
C MET A 279 -27.67 6.65 11.29
N ARG A 280 -27.69 6.67 12.63
CA ARG A 280 -26.77 5.88 13.45
C ARG A 280 -26.96 4.37 13.26
N ALA A 281 -28.21 3.91 13.14
CA ALA A 281 -28.50 2.51 12.84
C ALA A 281 -28.00 2.10 11.43
N LYS A 282 -28.21 2.93 10.40
CA LYS A 282 -27.70 2.70 9.04
C LYS A 282 -26.18 2.60 9.02
N ARG A 283 -25.47 3.56 9.64
CA ARG A 283 -24.00 3.58 9.72
C ARG A 283 -23.46 2.38 10.52
N ARG A 284 -24.16 1.95 11.57
CA ARG A 284 -23.83 0.73 12.32
C ARG A 284 -23.93 -0.53 11.47
N ARG A 285 -25.02 -0.68 10.70
CA ARG A 285 -25.20 -1.82 9.78
C ARG A 285 -24.09 -1.84 8.74
N ALA A 286 -23.83 -0.72 8.07
CA ALA A 286 -22.73 -0.60 7.11
C ALA A 286 -21.38 -0.98 7.74
N TRP A 287 -21.09 -0.51 8.96
CA TRP A 287 -19.87 -0.87 9.67
C TRP A 287 -19.75 -2.39 9.90
N TRP A 288 -20.80 -3.04 10.39
CA TRP A 288 -20.79 -4.50 10.61
C TRP A 288 -20.72 -5.29 9.30
N THR A 289 -21.39 -4.83 8.24
CA THR A 289 -21.27 -5.44 6.91
C THR A 289 -19.83 -5.40 6.41
N ILE A 290 -19.15 -4.25 6.54
CA ILE A 290 -17.74 -4.12 6.15
C ILE A 290 -16.87 -5.08 6.96
N GLN A 291 -17.06 -5.18 8.28
CA GLN A 291 -16.30 -6.13 9.11
C GLN A 291 -16.59 -7.59 8.74
N GLY A 292 -17.85 -7.92 8.45
CA GLY A 292 -18.24 -9.25 7.97
C GLY A 292 -17.53 -9.61 6.67
N VAL A 293 -17.44 -8.69 5.71
CA VAL A 293 -16.69 -8.89 4.46
C VAL A 293 -15.20 -9.05 4.72
N VAL A 294 -14.60 -8.23 5.60
CA VAL A 294 -13.19 -8.38 5.99
C VAL A 294 -12.92 -9.78 6.54
N VAL A 295 -13.74 -10.24 7.49
CA VAL A 295 -13.59 -11.57 8.10
C VAL A 295 -13.80 -12.69 7.08
N ALA A 296 -14.79 -12.56 6.19
CA ALA A 296 -15.06 -13.56 5.16
C ALA A 296 -13.89 -13.71 4.17
N VAL A 297 -13.39 -12.59 3.64
CA VAL A 297 -12.26 -12.60 2.69
C VAL A 297 -10.97 -13.06 3.38
N ALA A 298 -10.69 -12.58 4.59
CA ALA A 298 -9.53 -13.03 5.35
C ALA A 298 -9.63 -14.52 5.71
N GLY A 299 -10.81 -15.00 6.13
CA GLY A 299 -11.04 -16.41 6.45
C GLY A 299 -10.83 -17.32 5.23
N LEU A 300 -11.37 -16.93 4.07
CA LEU A 300 -11.17 -17.67 2.82
C LEU A 300 -9.69 -17.74 2.43
N TRP A 301 -8.95 -16.64 2.56
CA TRP A 301 -7.53 -16.62 2.24
C TRP A 301 -6.70 -17.41 3.26
N ALA A 302 -7.02 -17.30 4.55
CA ALA A 302 -6.37 -18.06 5.61
C ALA A 302 -6.59 -19.56 5.45
N ALA A 303 -7.79 -19.99 5.02
CA ALA A 303 -8.12 -21.40 4.86
C ALA A 303 -7.21 -22.11 3.86
N GLY A 304 -6.94 -21.50 2.69
CA GLY A 304 -5.98 -22.08 1.74
C GLY A 304 -4.52 -21.82 2.13
N GLY A 305 -4.18 -20.57 2.45
CA GLY A 305 -2.79 -20.19 2.75
C GLY A 305 -2.24 -20.81 4.04
N LEU A 306 -2.93 -20.66 5.16
CA LEU A 306 -2.50 -21.22 6.45
C LEU A 306 -2.99 -22.65 6.67
N GLY A 307 -4.18 -22.99 6.16
CA GLY A 307 -4.77 -24.32 6.35
C GLY A 307 -4.15 -25.40 5.47
N ILE A 308 -3.75 -25.07 4.24
CA ILE A 308 -3.16 -26.03 3.29
C ILE A 308 -1.67 -25.74 3.07
N VAL A 309 -1.33 -24.55 2.55
CA VAL A 309 0.04 -24.24 2.10
C VAL A 309 1.04 -24.27 3.26
N ALA A 310 0.76 -23.55 4.35
CA ALA A 310 1.66 -23.51 5.51
C ALA A 310 1.83 -24.87 6.23
N ARG A 311 0.95 -25.84 5.96
CA ARG A 311 0.98 -27.19 6.53
C ARG A 311 1.57 -28.25 5.61
N ALA A 312 1.90 -27.91 4.36
CA ALA A 312 2.40 -28.87 3.38
C ALA A 312 3.83 -29.39 3.68
N GLY A 313 4.52 -28.79 4.65
CA GLY A 313 5.84 -29.24 5.10
C GLY A 313 6.99 -28.68 4.25
N ALA A 314 8.20 -29.14 4.55
CA ALA A 314 9.38 -28.70 3.82
C ALA A 314 9.51 -29.41 2.48
N ALA A 315 10.01 -28.71 1.47
CA ALA A 315 10.54 -29.34 0.27
C ALA A 315 11.67 -30.31 0.62
N GLU A 316 11.73 -31.44 -0.09
CA GLU A 316 12.73 -32.50 0.09
C GLU A 316 13.75 -32.51 -1.06
N GLY A 317 14.86 -33.23 -0.85
CA GLY A 317 15.92 -33.39 -1.83
C GLY A 317 16.60 -32.08 -2.23
N TRP A 318 17.10 -32.03 -3.47
CA TRP A 318 17.82 -30.88 -4.02
C TRP A 318 17.01 -29.58 -3.94
N LEU A 319 15.69 -29.63 -4.16
CA LEU A 319 14.84 -28.43 -4.10
C LEU A 319 14.78 -27.83 -2.69
N GLY A 320 14.79 -28.67 -1.66
CA GLY A 320 14.88 -28.23 -0.26
C GLY A 320 16.19 -27.51 0.02
N GLU A 321 17.32 -28.06 -0.43
CA GLU A 321 18.65 -27.45 -0.27
C GLU A 321 18.75 -26.08 -0.95
N VAL A 322 18.17 -25.97 -2.15
CA VAL A 322 18.08 -24.71 -2.89
C VAL A 322 17.31 -23.66 -2.08
N TYR A 323 16.12 -24.00 -1.60
CA TYR A 323 15.31 -23.10 -0.77
C TYR A 323 16.04 -22.71 0.52
N ASP A 324 16.72 -23.66 1.16
CA ASP A 324 17.50 -23.39 2.35
C ASP A 324 18.66 -22.42 2.08
N GLY A 325 19.29 -22.55 0.91
CA GLY A 325 20.28 -21.61 0.38
C GLY A 325 19.73 -20.20 0.22
N ILE A 326 18.56 -20.03 -0.40
CA ILE A 326 17.89 -18.73 -0.56
C ILE A 326 17.61 -18.10 0.81
N TYR A 327 16.98 -18.84 1.73
CA TYR A 327 16.64 -18.32 3.07
C TYR A 327 17.87 -18.01 3.92
N SER A 328 18.98 -18.75 3.76
CA SER A 328 20.22 -18.48 4.48
C SER A 328 20.83 -17.11 4.12
N ARG A 329 20.72 -16.70 2.84
CA ARG A 329 21.21 -15.39 2.38
C ARG A 329 20.36 -14.23 2.92
N ALA A 330 19.05 -14.43 3.09
CA ALA A 330 18.20 -13.43 3.75
C ALA A 330 18.63 -13.17 5.18
N TRP A 331 18.95 -14.23 5.92
CA TRP A 331 19.42 -14.13 7.29
C TRP A 331 20.74 -13.35 7.39
N GLN A 332 21.68 -13.64 6.48
CA GLN A 332 22.96 -12.93 6.40
C GLN A 332 22.79 -11.45 6.01
N ALA A 333 21.83 -11.13 5.15
CA ALA A 333 21.54 -9.74 4.77
C ALA A 333 20.78 -8.95 5.86
N MET A 334 20.03 -9.63 6.74
CA MET A 334 19.29 -9.01 7.85
C MET A 334 20.13 -8.80 9.11
N LEU A 335 21.17 -9.60 9.33
CA LEU A 335 22.10 -9.38 10.42
C LEU A 335 23.20 -8.41 9.95
N PRO A 336 23.30 -7.18 10.51
CA PRO A 336 24.44 -6.33 10.23
C PRO A 336 25.72 -7.09 10.63
N SER A 337 26.76 -7.00 9.80
CA SER A 337 28.08 -7.65 9.99
C SER A 337 28.84 -7.20 11.25
N THR A 338 28.16 -6.60 12.23
CA THR A 338 28.72 -6.31 13.52
C THR A 338 28.79 -7.59 14.33
N MET A 339 30.03 -8.01 14.63
CA MET A 339 30.43 -9.05 15.59
C MET A 339 30.84 -10.41 15.03
N THR A 340 31.71 -10.45 14.02
CA THR A 340 32.80 -11.43 14.04
C THR A 340 34.07 -10.83 13.44
N HIS A 341 35.04 -10.56 14.33
CA HIS A 341 36.48 -10.36 14.10
C HIS A 341 37.01 -9.15 13.29
N GLY A 342 37.71 -8.26 14.02
CA GLY A 342 39.00 -7.70 13.59
C GLY A 342 39.03 -6.29 13.00
N SER A 343 39.26 -5.30 13.86
CA SER A 343 39.90 -3.97 13.61
C SER A 343 39.23 -2.99 12.62
N PRO A 344 39.21 -1.68 12.92
CA PRO A 344 38.46 -0.71 12.13
C PRO A 344 39.29 -0.19 10.95
N SER A 345 38.84 -0.43 9.72
CA SER A 345 39.06 0.50 8.62
C SER A 345 37.73 1.18 8.31
N LEU A 346 37.64 2.46 8.67
CA LEU A 346 36.59 3.37 8.22
C LEU A 346 36.64 3.41 6.69
N ASP A 347 35.63 2.87 6.02
CA ASP A 347 35.15 3.36 4.72
C ASP A 347 33.77 2.76 4.34
N GLY A 348 32.76 3.63 4.29
CA GLY A 348 31.82 3.70 3.15
C GLY A 348 30.62 2.76 2.97
N SER A 349 30.34 1.76 3.82
CA SER A 349 29.44 0.65 3.43
C SER A 349 27.90 0.86 3.51
N ALA A 350 27.38 2.09 3.57
CA ALA A 350 25.94 2.34 3.51
C ALA A 350 25.41 2.70 2.10
N ILE A 351 26.30 3.03 1.16
CA ILE A 351 25.93 3.44 -0.22
C ILE A 351 25.90 2.25 -1.19
N ASP A 352 26.46 1.10 -0.81
CA ASP A 352 26.64 -0.04 -1.71
C ASP A 352 25.36 -0.77 -2.09
N PHE A 353 24.30 -0.74 -1.27
CA PHE A 353 23.09 -1.52 -1.57
C PHE A 353 22.29 -0.97 -2.76
N LEU A 354 22.24 0.36 -2.93
CA LEU A 354 21.62 1.00 -4.09
C LEU A 354 22.55 1.02 -5.31
N SER A 355 23.87 1.10 -5.09
CA SER A 355 24.88 1.04 -6.16
C SER A 355 24.96 -0.35 -6.82
N LEU A 356 24.82 -1.44 -6.04
CA LEU A 356 24.71 -2.82 -6.54
C LEU A 356 23.46 -3.07 -7.38
N LEU A 357 22.33 -2.45 -7.01
CA LEU A 357 21.09 -2.50 -7.79
C LEU A 357 21.20 -1.76 -9.13
N TYR A 358 22.01 -0.68 -9.18
CA TYR A 358 22.19 0.11 -10.40
C TYR A 358 23.25 -0.48 -11.35
N SER A 359 24.35 -1.03 -10.82
CA SER A 359 25.49 -1.51 -11.63
C SER A 359 25.28 -2.86 -12.34
N ARG A 360 24.40 -3.74 -11.85
CA ARG A 360 24.14 -5.03 -12.53
C ARG A 360 23.16 -4.92 -13.70
N LYS A 361 22.26 -3.93 -13.67
CA LYS A 361 21.28 -3.72 -14.75
C LYS A 361 21.91 -3.11 -16.01
N THR A 362 22.99 -2.33 -15.86
CA THR A 362 23.75 -1.79 -17.00
C THR A 362 24.61 -2.84 -17.70
N ARG A 363 25.11 -3.87 -17.01
CA ARG A 363 25.83 -4.98 -17.66
C ARG A 363 24.93 -5.91 -18.48
N ALA A 364 23.66 -6.07 -18.09
CA ALA A 364 22.70 -6.88 -18.85
C ALA A 364 22.23 -6.20 -20.16
N LEU A 365 22.42 -4.89 -20.31
CA LEU A 365 22.04 -4.13 -21.51
C LEU A 365 23.20 -3.85 -22.48
N LEU A 366 24.45 -4.17 -22.11
CA LEU A 366 25.64 -3.91 -22.91
C LEU A 366 26.22 -5.16 -23.61
N CYS A 367 25.59 -6.33 -23.47
CA CYS A 367 26.02 -7.57 -24.14
C CYS A 367 25.15 -7.95 -25.34
N HIS A 368 24.67 -6.97 -26.12
CA HIS A 368 24.11 -7.20 -27.45
C HIS A 368 24.86 -6.32 -28.47
N GLY A 369 25.97 -6.84 -28.97
CA GLY A 369 26.76 -6.25 -30.04
C GLY A 369 27.82 -7.23 -30.54
N ASP A 370 27.67 -7.63 -31.81
CA ASP A 370 28.62 -8.29 -32.71
C ASP A 370 29.11 -9.72 -32.41
N ASN A 371 28.70 -10.64 -33.30
CA ASN A 371 29.65 -11.31 -34.20
C ASN A 371 28.92 -12.09 -35.31
N GLY A 372 29.17 -11.68 -36.55
CA GLY A 372 28.79 -12.42 -37.75
C GLY A 372 29.90 -13.38 -38.24
N SER A 373 29.45 -14.45 -38.91
CA SER A 373 30.21 -15.41 -39.76
C SER A 373 31.22 -16.30 -39.00
N THR A 374 31.30 -17.63 -39.16
CA THR A 374 31.29 -18.44 -40.39
C THR A 374 30.94 -19.91 -40.10
N GLY A 375 30.13 -20.54 -40.97
CA GLY A 375 30.33 -21.90 -41.53
C GLY A 375 30.44 -23.15 -40.64
N ASN A 376 29.38 -23.96 -40.62
CA ASN A 376 29.38 -25.36 -41.12
C ASN A 376 28.00 -26.02 -40.89
N PRO A 377 27.41 -26.72 -41.89
CA PRO A 377 26.15 -27.44 -41.70
C PRO A 377 26.35 -28.78 -40.97
N PRO A 378 25.43 -29.21 -40.10
CA PRO A 378 25.50 -30.53 -39.47
C PRO A 378 25.07 -31.65 -40.43
N PRO A 379 25.60 -32.87 -40.25
CA PRO A 379 25.30 -34.02 -41.11
C PRO A 379 23.88 -34.57 -40.91
N ARG A 380 23.28 -34.99 -42.04
CA ARG A 380 22.01 -35.75 -42.10
C ARG A 380 22.11 -37.02 -41.27
N ALA A 381 21.27 -37.13 -40.24
CA ALA A 381 20.96 -38.40 -39.61
C ALA A 381 19.76 -39.05 -40.32
N THR A 382 19.99 -40.27 -40.78
CA THR A 382 19.05 -41.19 -41.40
C THR A 382 18.00 -41.69 -40.40
N SER A 383 16.73 -41.62 -40.78
CA SER A 383 15.61 -42.26 -40.09
C SER A 383 15.48 -43.72 -40.51
N PRO A 384 15.26 -44.66 -39.56
CA PRO A 384 14.57 -45.90 -39.86
C PRO A 384 13.14 -45.90 -39.30
N TYR A 385 12.23 -46.25 -40.20
CA TYR A 385 10.90 -46.84 -40.00
C TYR A 385 10.75 -47.70 -38.74
N TRP A 386 9.63 -47.54 -38.03
CA TRP A 386 8.71 -48.55 -37.45
C TRP A 386 7.55 -47.74 -36.83
N GLY A 387 6.25 -47.95 -37.06
CA GLY A 387 5.53 -49.12 -37.54
C GLY A 387 4.65 -49.69 -36.43
N GLY A 388 3.45 -49.12 -36.24
CA GLY A 388 2.25 -49.83 -35.78
C GLY A 388 1.94 -49.91 -34.27
N GLY A 389 0.65 -49.78 -33.94
CA GLY A 389 0.08 -50.44 -32.75
C GLY A 389 -0.88 -49.60 -31.89
N ILE A 390 -2.13 -49.46 -32.35
CA ILE A 390 -3.30 -49.19 -31.50
C ILE A 390 -3.59 -50.46 -30.68
N ASN A 391 -3.93 -50.34 -29.39
CA ASN A 391 -5.02 -51.12 -28.76
C ASN A 391 -5.30 -50.71 -27.30
N TYR A 392 -6.60 -50.42 -27.07
CA TYR A 392 -7.40 -50.26 -25.85
C TYR A 392 -7.12 -49.10 -24.89
#